data_AF-A0AAU9LHP0-F1
#
_entry.id   AF-A0AAU9LHP0-F1
#
_cell.length_a   1.000
_cell.length_b   1.000
_cell.length_c   1.000
_cell.angle_alpha   90.00
_cell.angle_beta   90.00
_cell.angle_gamma   90.00
#
_symmetry.space_group_name_H-M   'P 1'
#
loop_
_entity.id
_entity.type
_entity.pdbx_description
1 polymer ?
#
loop_
_entity_poly.entity_id
_entity_poly.type
_entity_poly.pdbx_seq_one_letter_code
_entity_poly.pdbx_strand_id
1 'polypeptide(L)'
;MGTDVTAYRGAVTGSEQDAWDALTRMGRPIWYTYAKNTESQAVVVMLAAKKLLLGQNPRSGGYKEGNMFGVASLLCRVGLRPYSTSPFASRAVADLMAVLAYVNFEKEGYVSSYASDPVLALGAIKVWYGLDDALSQFILPQLSKLILNEALDTGGIGEVVARIVLLLAMDKCAIGRECYTGQFLAVHSFLKAFGAEEMPVFTRQMREAPSNTKKAFWTWLSKWDGWQMSFTHFVQLKLEPTVETLWYLLGRRAAGIFPRNQKGADLLIPIFWKKNDSDAASKSETKSDDEADAKVSLILIQVNNHAPHDREFSKSVTTKLCPSFVFGQTIRKTRKSVKDSDNSLSKISVRDVICIHMCVQDEDNTHHRFIYAEKPKDINKKNDRSGAKSASTFSRTKQSTSKEEAEELRFTLCYRSVRCDTYKFLDVEVARRLKSLVKPLGNPLTLVNGDLQHRQEVEQSFKKDRRNAVMSQAMGEKELKKIACKGLTNLPGRQKASEKKDKML
;
A
#
# COMPACT_ATOMS: atom_id res chain seq x y z
N MET A 1 5.57 22.75 15.12
CA MET A 1 5.11 21.97 13.97
C MET A 1 4.67 22.84 12.78
N GLY A 2 4.23 24.09 12.97
CA GLY A 2 3.77 24.95 11.86
C GLY A 2 4.83 25.34 10.81
N THR A 3 6.12 25.42 11.16
CA THR A 3 7.20 25.76 10.22
C THR A 3 7.60 24.62 9.27
N ASP A 4 7.25 23.37 9.60
CA ASP A 4 7.68 22.18 8.85
C ASP A 4 6.75 21.92 7.63
N VAL A 5 5.44 22.15 7.80
CA VAL A 5 4.43 21.90 6.74
C VAL A 5 4.59 22.85 5.55
N THR A 6 4.95 24.12 5.79
CA THR A 6 5.20 25.12 4.73
C THR A 6 6.35 24.68 3.82
N ALA A 7 7.42 24.10 4.40
CA ALA A 7 8.54 23.58 3.61
C ALA A 7 8.12 22.40 2.72
N TYR A 8 7.32 21.47 3.24
CA TYR A 8 6.78 20.38 2.43
C TYR A 8 5.85 20.89 1.33
N ARG A 9 4.97 21.85 1.64
CA ARG A 9 4.10 22.47 0.63
C ARG A 9 4.93 23.11 -0.48
N GLY A 10 5.98 23.88 -0.13
CA GLY A 10 6.91 24.45 -1.10
C GLY A 10 7.61 23.40 -1.97
N ALA A 11 8.04 22.28 -1.40
CA ALA A 11 8.63 21.16 -2.14
C ALA A 11 7.64 20.40 -3.05
N VAL A 12 6.34 20.60 -2.85
CA VAL A 12 5.28 20.02 -3.67
C VAL A 12 4.85 20.97 -4.79
N THR A 13 4.73 22.26 -4.48
CA THR A 13 4.19 23.26 -5.42
C THR A 13 5.25 24.10 -6.14
N GLY A 14 6.52 24.00 -5.73
CA GLY A 14 7.66 24.69 -6.34
C GLY A 14 8.12 24.07 -7.67
N SER A 15 9.28 24.49 -8.15
CA SER A 15 9.86 23.95 -9.40
C SER A 15 10.37 22.51 -9.22
N GLU A 16 10.63 21.81 -10.33
CA GLU A 16 11.25 20.48 -10.26
C GLU A 16 12.63 20.50 -9.57
N GLN A 17 13.37 21.59 -9.70
CA GLN A 17 14.66 21.77 -9.02
C GLN A 17 14.49 21.98 -7.52
N ASP A 18 13.53 22.82 -7.10
CA ASP A 18 13.23 23.03 -5.67
C ASP A 18 12.80 21.72 -5.01
N ALA A 19 11.97 20.94 -5.71
CA ALA A 19 11.57 19.61 -5.29
C ALA A 19 12.77 18.69 -5.12
N TRP A 20 13.69 18.64 -6.09
CA TRP A 20 14.90 17.81 -6.01
C TRP A 20 15.81 18.23 -4.84
N ASP A 21 16.05 19.53 -4.68
CA ASP A 21 16.84 20.07 -3.58
C ASP A 21 16.23 19.73 -2.22
N ALA A 22 14.90 19.78 -2.10
CA ALA A 22 14.21 19.36 -0.90
C ALA A 22 14.40 17.85 -0.65
N LEU A 23 14.24 17.00 -1.66
CA LEU A 23 14.40 15.55 -1.54
C LEU A 23 15.80 15.14 -1.05
N THR A 24 16.84 15.79 -1.58
CA THR A 24 18.23 15.50 -1.17
C THR A 24 18.53 15.94 0.25
N ARG A 25 17.90 17.02 0.74
CA ARG A 25 18.00 17.48 2.14
C ARG A 25 17.19 16.65 3.11
N MET A 26 16.10 16.03 2.65
CA MET A 26 15.23 15.19 3.47
C MET A 26 15.83 13.81 3.77
N GLY A 27 16.75 13.33 2.93
CA GLY A 27 17.48 12.08 3.15
C GLY A 27 18.78 12.27 3.93
N ARG A 28 19.72 11.34 3.77
CA ARG A 28 21.04 11.43 4.43
C ARG A 28 21.87 12.61 3.89
N PRO A 29 22.71 13.27 4.72
CA PRO A 29 23.52 14.43 4.30
C PRO A 29 24.42 14.19 3.08
N ILE A 30 24.82 12.93 2.84
CA ILE A 30 25.60 12.54 1.66
C ILE A 30 24.88 12.85 0.35
N TRP A 31 23.55 12.75 0.28
CA TRP A 31 22.80 12.99 -0.95
C TRP A 31 22.89 14.44 -1.40
N TYR A 32 22.63 15.37 -0.48
CA TYR A 32 22.73 16.80 -0.74
C TYR A 32 24.16 17.23 -1.08
N THR A 33 25.16 16.66 -0.38
CA THR A 33 26.57 16.96 -0.65
C THR A 33 26.97 16.52 -2.06
N TYR A 34 26.59 15.31 -2.48
CA TYR A 34 26.84 14.84 -3.85
C TYR A 34 26.04 15.64 -4.88
N ALA A 35 24.77 15.92 -4.63
CA ALA A 35 23.93 16.70 -5.55
C ALA A 35 24.47 18.13 -5.78
N LYS A 36 25.11 18.74 -4.78
CA LYS A 36 25.81 20.02 -4.97
C LYS A 36 27.06 19.91 -5.84
N ASN A 37 27.77 18.79 -5.73
CA ASN A 37 29.03 18.58 -6.45
C ASN A 37 28.82 17.97 -7.84
N THR A 38 27.66 17.35 -8.08
CA THR A 38 27.29 16.74 -9.36
C THR A 38 26.00 17.38 -9.85
N GLU A 39 26.03 18.09 -10.97
CA GLU A 39 24.82 18.69 -11.56
C GLU A 39 23.78 17.63 -12.02
N SER A 40 24.16 16.34 -12.04
CA SER A 40 23.30 15.26 -12.51
C SER A 40 22.55 14.52 -11.38
N GLN A 41 21.24 14.73 -11.31
CA GLN A 41 20.34 13.98 -10.42
C GLN A 41 20.46 12.45 -10.63
N ALA A 42 20.67 12.02 -11.88
CA ALA A 42 20.82 10.61 -12.23
C ALA A 42 22.03 9.96 -11.56
N VAL A 43 23.14 10.70 -11.41
CA VAL A 43 24.37 10.21 -10.75
C VAL A 43 24.10 9.98 -9.27
N VAL A 44 23.39 10.89 -8.60
CA VAL A 44 23.03 10.76 -7.18
C VAL A 44 22.11 9.56 -6.96
N VAL A 45 21.08 9.39 -7.80
CA VAL A 45 20.17 8.23 -7.74
C VAL A 45 20.91 6.92 -8.00
N MET A 46 21.84 6.89 -8.96
CA MET A 46 22.67 5.72 -9.23
C MET A 46 23.61 5.40 -8.06
N LEU A 47 24.17 6.42 -7.39
CA LEU A 47 24.96 6.21 -6.18
C LEU A 47 24.12 5.56 -5.07
N ALA A 48 22.89 6.02 -4.86
CA ALA A 48 21.97 5.43 -3.89
C ALA A 48 21.65 3.96 -4.23
N ALA A 49 21.44 3.64 -5.52
CA ALA A 49 21.24 2.27 -5.99
C ALA A 49 22.47 1.38 -5.71
N LYS A 50 23.68 1.89 -5.98
CA LYS A 50 24.93 1.19 -5.66
C LYS A 50 25.08 0.96 -4.16
N LYS A 51 24.72 1.93 -3.31
CA LYS A 51 24.78 1.77 -1.85
C LYS A 51 23.88 0.64 -1.35
N LEU A 52 22.71 0.43 -1.96
CA LEU A 52 21.83 -0.72 -1.66
C LEU A 52 22.40 -2.08 -2.12
N LEU A 53 23.44 -2.07 -2.96
CA LEU A 53 24.15 -3.25 -3.46
C LEU A 53 25.63 -3.29 -3.07
N LEU A 54 26.01 -2.63 -1.96
CA LEU A 54 27.39 -2.60 -1.45
C LEU A 54 28.41 -2.06 -2.46
N GLY A 55 28.03 -1.00 -3.18
CA GLY A 55 28.84 -0.33 -4.19
C GLY A 55 28.72 -0.93 -5.60
N GLN A 56 28.04 -2.07 -5.77
CA GLN A 56 27.93 -2.73 -7.06
C GLN A 56 26.89 -2.07 -7.96
N ASN A 57 27.12 -2.12 -9.27
CA ASN A 57 26.21 -1.56 -10.24
C ASN A 57 24.99 -2.50 -10.43
N PRO A 58 23.75 -2.01 -10.29
CA PRO A 58 22.56 -2.83 -10.55
C PRO A 58 22.53 -3.47 -11.94
N ARG A 59 23.13 -2.81 -12.94
CA ARG A 59 23.16 -3.31 -14.33
C ARG A 59 24.17 -4.41 -14.60
N SER A 60 25.13 -4.62 -13.69
CA SER A 60 26.22 -5.59 -13.89
C SER A 60 26.01 -6.90 -13.13
N GLY A 61 24.77 -7.26 -12.80
CA GLY A 61 24.47 -8.52 -12.10
C GLY A 61 24.93 -8.55 -10.64
N GLY A 62 24.92 -7.41 -9.96
CA GLY A 62 25.25 -7.32 -8.54
C GLY A 62 24.20 -7.93 -7.60
N TYR A 63 23.55 -9.05 -7.93
CA TYR A 63 22.52 -9.70 -7.10
C TYR A 63 23.05 -11.02 -6.56
N LYS A 64 23.68 -10.99 -5.39
CA LYS A 64 24.32 -12.16 -4.78
C LYS A 64 24.12 -12.18 -3.26
N GLU A 65 24.45 -13.29 -2.63
CA GLU A 65 24.26 -13.47 -1.18
C GLU A 65 24.95 -12.37 -0.34
N GLY A 66 26.14 -11.93 -0.77
CA GLY A 66 26.89 -10.86 -0.11
C GLY A 66 26.14 -9.54 0.02
N ASN A 67 25.29 -9.18 -0.94
CA ASN A 67 24.43 -7.99 -0.89
C ASN A 67 22.95 -8.33 -0.73
N MET A 68 22.67 -9.53 -0.20
CA MET A 68 21.33 -10.01 0.08
C MET A 68 20.42 -9.91 -1.15
N PHE A 69 20.98 -10.16 -2.33
CA PHE A 69 20.23 -10.17 -3.59
C PHE A 69 19.44 -8.88 -3.86
N GLY A 70 19.87 -7.75 -3.29
CA GLY A 70 19.20 -6.46 -3.42
C GLY A 70 17.91 -6.29 -2.62
N VAL A 71 17.59 -7.19 -1.68
CA VAL A 71 16.33 -7.16 -0.89
C VAL A 71 16.16 -5.87 -0.08
N ALA A 72 17.26 -5.20 0.29
CA ALA A 72 17.26 -3.88 0.93
C ALA A 72 16.43 -2.83 0.17
N SER A 73 16.50 -2.87 -1.17
CA SER A 73 15.70 -1.99 -2.03
C SER A 73 14.20 -2.15 -1.78
N LEU A 74 13.75 -3.38 -1.52
CA LEU A 74 12.36 -3.69 -1.23
C LEU A 74 11.97 -3.23 0.17
N LEU A 75 12.82 -3.46 1.18
CA LEU A 75 12.56 -3.00 2.54
C LEU A 75 12.42 -1.48 2.62
N CYS A 76 13.29 -0.76 1.91
CA CYS A 76 13.27 0.70 1.78
C CYS A 76 11.98 1.21 1.14
N ARG A 77 11.53 0.57 0.05
CA ARG A 77 10.33 1.03 -0.68
C ARG A 77 9.03 0.58 -0.03
N VAL A 78 8.95 -0.63 0.49
CA VAL A 78 7.71 -1.17 1.07
C VAL A 78 7.50 -0.71 2.51
N GLY A 79 8.54 -0.20 3.17
CA GLY A 79 8.48 0.23 4.58
C GLY A 79 8.48 -0.97 5.53
N LEU A 80 9.29 -1.99 5.22
CA LEU A 80 9.48 -3.17 6.07
C LEU A 80 10.65 -2.97 7.01
N ARG A 81 10.55 -3.55 8.20
CA ARG A 81 11.57 -3.44 9.24
C ARG A 81 12.03 -4.83 9.65
N PRO A 82 13.35 -5.06 9.78
CA PRO A 82 13.85 -6.24 10.47
C PRO A 82 13.31 -6.31 11.90
N TYR A 83 13.00 -7.50 12.39
CA TYR A 83 12.76 -7.67 13.82
C TYR A 83 14.04 -7.41 14.60
N SER A 84 13.93 -6.79 15.78
CA SER A 84 15.10 -6.41 16.58
C SER A 84 15.92 -7.60 17.05
N THR A 85 15.31 -8.78 17.15
CA THR A 85 15.95 -10.05 17.51
C THR A 85 16.58 -10.76 16.32
N SER A 86 16.33 -10.29 15.10
CA SER A 86 16.88 -10.93 13.90
C SER A 86 18.36 -10.54 13.72
N PRO A 87 19.26 -11.50 13.45
CA PRO A 87 20.63 -11.19 13.04
C PRO A 87 20.68 -10.33 11.77
N PHE A 88 19.60 -10.33 10.98
CA PHE A 88 19.48 -9.46 9.81
C PHE A 88 19.41 -7.97 10.17
N ALA A 89 18.94 -7.60 11.36
CA ALA A 89 18.78 -6.20 11.76
C ALA A 89 20.12 -5.45 11.85
N SER A 90 21.16 -6.09 12.42
CA SER A 90 22.49 -5.50 12.49
C SER A 90 23.11 -5.35 11.11
N ARG A 91 23.00 -6.39 10.27
CA ARG A 91 23.48 -6.38 8.88
C ARG A 91 22.78 -5.33 8.03
N ALA A 92 21.47 -5.15 8.20
CA ALA A 92 20.71 -4.14 7.48
C ALA A 92 21.24 -2.72 7.75
N VAL A 93 21.68 -2.45 8.99
CA VAL A 93 22.30 -1.17 9.38
C VAL A 93 23.72 -1.05 8.84
N ALA A 94 24.56 -2.05 9.09
CA ALA A 94 25.98 -2.00 8.74
C ALA A 94 26.23 -1.93 7.23
N ASP A 95 25.50 -2.75 6.48
CA ASP A 95 25.80 -2.98 5.06
C ASP A 95 24.79 -2.29 4.15
N LEU A 96 23.51 -2.21 4.56
CA LEU A 96 22.41 -1.95 3.62
C LEU A 96 21.70 -0.62 3.85
N MET A 97 22.35 0.36 4.50
CA MET A 97 21.84 1.72 4.67
C MET A 97 20.55 1.83 5.48
N ALA A 98 20.18 0.82 6.29
CA ALA A 98 19.14 0.99 7.29
C ALA A 98 19.61 1.99 8.38
N VAL A 99 18.66 2.61 9.05
CA VAL A 99 18.90 3.50 10.19
C VAL A 99 18.76 2.69 11.46
N LEU A 100 19.75 2.78 12.34
CA LEU A 100 19.65 2.30 13.71
C LEU A 100 18.89 3.34 14.53
N ALA A 101 17.68 3.00 14.97
CA ALA A 101 16.86 3.87 15.79
C ALA A 101 17.14 3.69 17.29
N TYR A 102 17.42 2.46 17.72
CA TYR A 102 17.68 2.14 19.12
C TYR A 102 18.37 0.77 19.25
N VAL A 103 19.22 0.63 20.28
CA VAL A 103 19.79 -0.66 20.71
C VAL A 103 19.19 -0.99 22.06
N ASN A 104 18.51 -2.14 22.15
CA ASN A 104 17.94 -2.61 23.40
C ASN A 104 19.06 -3.06 24.35
N PHE A 105 19.14 -2.44 25.52
CA PHE A 105 20.16 -2.69 26.53
C PHE A 105 20.11 -4.10 27.14
N GLU A 106 18.95 -4.78 27.14
CA GLU A 106 18.79 -6.11 27.77
C GLU A 106 19.01 -7.27 26.79
N LYS A 107 18.74 -7.04 25.51
CA LYS A 107 18.65 -8.13 24.51
C LYS A 107 19.56 -7.92 23.31
N GLU A 108 20.43 -6.91 23.35
CA GLU A 108 21.25 -6.44 22.23
C GLU A 108 20.45 -6.27 20.92
N GLY A 109 19.14 -5.98 21.06
CA GLY A 109 18.22 -5.97 19.95
C GLY A 109 18.34 -4.68 19.15
N TYR A 110 18.45 -4.79 17.82
CA TYR A 110 18.61 -3.63 16.93
C TYR A 110 17.25 -3.18 16.41
N VAL A 111 16.70 -2.09 16.96
CA VAL A 111 15.53 -1.44 16.36
C VAL A 111 16.03 -0.67 15.15
N SER A 112 15.85 -1.25 13.96
CA SER A 112 16.28 -0.66 12.70
C SER A 112 15.11 -0.46 11.74
N SER A 113 15.24 0.53 10.87
CA SER A 113 14.29 0.76 9.79
C SER A 113 14.95 1.49 8.64
N TYR A 114 14.34 1.41 7.47
CA TYR A 114 14.56 2.43 6.47
C TYR A 114 13.67 3.61 6.87
N ALA A 115 14.28 4.66 7.43
CA ALA A 115 13.62 5.95 7.51
C ALA A 115 13.16 6.33 6.09
N SER A 116 12.09 7.11 5.98
CA SER A 116 11.60 7.65 4.71
C SER A 116 12.74 8.42 4.02
N ASP A 117 13.60 7.79 3.23
CA ASP A 117 14.74 8.43 2.55
C ASP A 117 14.41 8.46 1.06
N PRO A 118 13.95 9.60 0.52
CA PRO A 118 13.43 9.67 -0.84
C PRO A 118 14.49 9.34 -1.89
N VAL A 119 15.74 9.75 -1.68
CA VAL A 119 16.84 9.47 -2.62
C VAL A 119 17.21 7.99 -2.61
N LEU A 120 17.23 7.37 -1.43
CA LEU A 120 17.44 5.92 -1.32
C LEU A 120 16.30 5.14 -1.99
N ALA A 121 15.05 5.58 -1.83
CA ALA A 121 13.89 4.98 -2.49
C ALA A 121 13.94 5.12 -4.02
N LEU A 122 14.41 6.26 -4.54
CA LEU A 122 14.68 6.44 -5.98
C LEU A 122 15.80 5.50 -6.47
N GLY A 123 16.87 5.34 -5.68
CA GLY A 123 17.92 4.36 -5.96
C GLY A 123 17.38 2.93 -6.00
N ALA A 124 16.46 2.59 -5.09
CA ALA A 124 15.81 1.28 -5.05
C ALA A 124 15.00 0.96 -6.32
N ILE A 125 14.42 1.96 -6.98
CA ILE A 125 13.80 1.78 -8.31
C ILE A 125 14.85 1.26 -9.31
N LYS A 126 16.05 1.87 -9.36
CA LYS A 126 17.13 1.42 -10.25
C LYS A 126 17.64 0.02 -9.89
N VAL A 127 17.49 -0.42 -8.65
CA VAL A 127 17.79 -1.81 -8.24
C VAL A 127 16.72 -2.78 -8.74
N TRP A 128 15.44 -2.41 -8.72
CA TRP A 128 14.36 -3.29 -9.20
C TRP A 128 14.40 -3.50 -10.71
N TYR A 129 14.82 -2.48 -11.47
CA TYR A 129 14.90 -2.50 -12.92
C TYR A 129 16.35 -2.46 -13.44
N GLY A 130 17.31 -2.90 -12.61
CA GLY A 130 18.73 -2.95 -12.99
C GLY A 130 19.00 -4.02 -14.06
N LEU A 131 18.29 -5.15 -13.93
CA LEU A 131 18.13 -6.19 -14.93
C LEU A 131 16.63 -6.42 -15.15
N ASP A 132 16.26 -6.92 -16.32
CA ASP A 132 14.85 -7.11 -16.71
C ASP A 132 14.08 -8.02 -15.74
N ASP A 133 14.75 -9.02 -15.17
CA ASP A 133 14.20 -10.01 -14.23
C ASP A 133 14.72 -9.86 -12.80
N ALA A 134 15.37 -8.74 -12.46
CA ALA A 134 16.00 -8.57 -11.15
C ALA A 134 15.03 -8.78 -9.97
N LEU A 135 13.83 -8.19 -10.09
CA LEU A 135 12.79 -8.27 -9.08
C LEU A 135 12.28 -9.70 -8.86
N SER A 136 11.99 -10.41 -9.95
CA SER A 136 11.43 -11.76 -9.94
C SER A 136 12.46 -12.85 -9.59
N GLN A 137 13.67 -12.74 -10.13
CA GLN A 137 14.71 -13.77 -10.03
C GLN A 137 15.49 -13.70 -8.71
N PHE A 138 15.73 -12.49 -8.18
CA PHE A 138 16.62 -12.30 -7.03
C PHE A 138 15.91 -11.71 -5.82
N ILE A 139 15.23 -10.58 -5.99
CA ILE A 139 14.72 -9.76 -4.86
C ILE A 139 13.53 -10.43 -4.17
N LEU A 140 12.48 -10.80 -4.91
CA LEU A 140 11.27 -11.42 -4.33
C LEU A 140 11.53 -12.80 -3.70
N PRO A 141 12.36 -13.67 -4.30
CA PRO A 141 12.77 -14.91 -3.63
C PRO A 141 13.47 -14.67 -2.29
N GLN A 142 14.36 -13.68 -2.22
CA GLN A 142 15.03 -13.35 -0.96
C GLN A 142 14.05 -12.76 0.06
N LEU A 143 13.10 -11.92 -0.36
CA LEU A 143 12.01 -11.47 0.52
C LEU A 143 11.23 -12.66 1.09
N SER A 144 10.86 -13.63 0.24
CA SER A 144 10.14 -14.83 0.68
C SER A 144 10.91 -15.58 1.77
N LYS A 145 12.23 -15.74 1.61
CA LYS A 145 13.09 -16.38 2.63
C LYS A 145 13.07 -15.60 3.94
N LEU A 146 13.21 -14.28 3.89
CA LEU A 146 13.19 -13.44 5.10
C LEU A 146 11.84 -13.47 5.82
N ILE A 147 10.73 -13.57 5.09
CA ILE A 147 9.38 -13.72 5.67
C ILE A 147 9.25 -15.09 6.34
N LEU A 148 9.66 -16.17 5.67
CA LEU A 148 9.60 -17.52 6.22
C LEU A 148 10.46 -17.68 7.49
N ASN A 149 11.61 -17.02 7.53
CA ASN A 149 12.52 -17.04 8.67
C ASN A 149 12.10 -16.06 9.80
N GLU A 150 10.90 -15.48 9.72
CA GLU A 150 10.39 -14.47 10.67
C GLU A 150 11.40 -13.36 10.94
N ALA A 151 12.15 -12.94 9.91
CA ALA A 151 13.19 -11.92 10.05
C ALA A 151 12.64 -10.50 9.93
N LEU A 152 11.40 -10.35 9.45
CA LEU A 152 10.78 -9.07 9.09
C LEU A 152 9.43 -8.87 9.80
N ASP A 153 9.23 -7.66 10.30
CA ASP A 153 7.94 -7.17 10.76
C ASP A 153 7.05 -6.80 9.56
N THR A 154 6.29 -7.77 9.06
CA THR A 154 5.47 -7.59 7.86
C THR A 154 4.13 -6.92 8.12
N GLY A 155 3.61 -6.98 9.36
CA GLY A 155 2.18 -6.77 9.61
C GLY A 155 1.38 -7.86 8.90
N GLY A 156 0.56 -7.49 7.91
CA GLY A 156 -0.11 -8.44 7.02
C GLY A 156 0.63 -8.66 5.70
N ILE A 157 0.85 -9.92 5.30
CA ILE A 157 1.49 -10.24 4.00
C ILE A 157 0.67 -9.69 2.81
N GLY A 158 -0.66 -9.66 2.89
CA GLY A 158 -1.46 -9.04 1.84
C GLY A 158 -1.18 -7.54 1.68
N GLU A 159 -0.98 -6.82 2.78
CA GLU A 159 -0.60 -5.40 2.73
C GLU A 159 0.82 -5.21 2.15
N VAL A 160 1.75 -6.14 2.42
CA VAL A 160 3.07 -6.15 1.78
C VAL A 160 2.92 -6.26 0.26
N VAL A 161 2.12 -7.23 -0.21
CA VAL A 161 1.91 -7.45 -1.64
C VAL A 161 1.16 -6.28 -2.29
N ALA A 162 0.13 -5.74 -1.64
CA ALA A 162 -0.59 -4.57 -2.13
C ALA A 162 0.36 -3.36 -2.33
N ARG A 163 1.24 -3.09 -1.35
CA ARG A 163 2.26 -2.03 -1.47
C ARG A 163 3.19 -2.25 -2.66
N ILE A 164 3.67 -3.48 -2.89
CA ILE A 164 4.52 -3.79 -4.04
C ILE A 164 3.75 -3.53 -5.35
N VAL A 165 2.51 -4.01 -5.47
CA VAL A 165 1.67 -3.79 -6.66
C VAL A 165 1.43 -2.30 -6.94
N LEU A 166 1.15 -1.51 -5.89
CA LEU A 166 0.95 -0.06 -6.02
C LEU A 166 2.24 0.66 -6.46
N LEU A 167 3.39 0.27 -5.92
CA LEU A 167 4.69 0.80 -6.36
C LEU A 167 4.99 0.45 -7.81
N LEU A 168 4.72 -0.78 -8.24
CA LEU A 168 4.90 -1.20 -9.64
C LEU A 168 3.98 -0.44 -10.59
N ALA A 169 2.75 -0.15 -10.20
CA ALA A 169 1.84 0.69 -10.99
C ALA A 169 2.36 2.12 -11.13
N MET A 170 2.86 2.71 -10.04
CA MET A 170 3.46 4.04 -10.05
C MET A 170 4.73 4.08 -10.90
N ASP A 171 5.59 3.07 -10.76
CA ASP A 171 6.79 2.92 -11.59
C ASP A 171 6.42 2.80 -13.06
N LYS A 172 5.38 2.04 -13.42
CA LYS A 172 4.93 1.91 -14.81
C LYS A 172 4.55 3.27 -15.43
N CYS A 173 4.05 4.21 -14.63
CA CYS A 173 3.75 5.56 -15.08
C CYS A 173 5.02 6.41 -15.32
N ALA A 174 6.13 6.03 -14.69
CA ALA A 174 7.43 6.69 -14.81
C ALA A 174 8.37 6.01 -15.82
N ILE A 175 8.24 4.69 -16.04
CA ILE A 175 9.04 3.88 -16.95
C ILE A 175 8.79 4.34 -18.39
N GLY A 176 9.85 4.83 -19.04
CA GLY A 176 9.79 5.52 -20.34
C GLY A 176 10.37 6.94 -20.28
N ARG A 177 10.53 7.50 -19.07
CA ARG A 177 11.32 8.71 -18.84
C ARG A 177 12.77 8.30 -18.55
N GLU A 178 13.73 8.85 -19.28
CA GLU A 178 15.15 8.53 -19.12
C GLU A 178 15.65 8.77 -17.68
N CYS A 179 15.01 9.69 -16.95
CA CYS A 179 15.41 10.09 -15.60
C CYS A 179 14.21 10.35 -14.67
N TYR A 180 13.54 9.29 -14.18
CA TYR A 180 12.62 9.46 -13.05
C TYR A 180 13.41 9.74 -11.76
N THR A 181 13.22 10.94 -11.22
CA THR A 181 13.90 11.45 -10.02
C THR A 181 12.90 11.89 -8.96
N GLY A 182 11.65 11.41 -9.07
CA GLY A 182 10.57 11.72 -8.13
C GLY A 182 9.64 12.83 -8.61
N GLN A 183 9.58 13.10 -9.91
CA GLN A 183 8.63 14.06 -10.47
C GLN A 183 7.18 13.65 -10.15
N PHE A 184 6.27 14.62 -10.17
CA PHE A 184 4.84 14.36 -10.05
C PHE A 184 4.24 13.85 -11.36
N LEU A 185 3.34 12.88 -11.24
CA LEU A 185 2.62 12.28 -12.35
C LEU A 185 1.12 12.55 -12.20
N ALA A 186 0.41 12.59 -13.32
CA ALA A 186 -1.03 12.77 -13.30
C ALA A 186 -1.71 11.56 -12.62
N VAL A 187 -2.69 11.83 -11.75
CA VAL A 187 -3.51 10.79 -11.11
C VAL A 187 -4.21 9.94 -12.17
N HIS A 188 -4.67 10.56 -13.26
CA HIS A 188 -5.26 9.88 -14.40
C HIS A 188 -4.31 8.81 -15.00
N SER A 189 -3.01 9.10 -15.15
CA SER A 189 -2.03 8.13 -15.64
C SER A 189 -1.89 6.92 -14.73
N PHE A 190 -1.91 7.14 -13.40
CA PHE A 190 -1.89 6.06 -12.42
C PHE A 190 -3.16 5.19 -12.51
N LEU A 191 -4.35 5.80 -12.56
CA LEU A 191 -5.61 5.08 -12.68
C LEU A 191 -5.70 4.28 -13.99
N LYS A 192 -5.18 4.83 -15.08
CA LYS A 192 -5.06 4.15 -16.38
C LYS A 192 -4.11 2.96 -16.30
N ALA A 193 -2.93 3.11 -15.69
CA ALA A 193 -2.01 1.99 -15.47
C ALA A 193 -2.64 0.90 -14.59
N PHE A 194 -3.45 1.28 -13.60
CA PHE A 194 -4.24 0.36 -12.79
C PHE A 194 -5.44 -0.26 -13.54
N GLY A 195 -5.72 0.19 -14.76
CA GLY A 195 -6.73 -0.40 -15.66
C GLY A 195 -8.15 0.11 -15.42
N ALA A 196 -8.34 1.22 -14.71
CA ALA A 196 -9.66 1.74 -14.33
C ALA A 196 -10.59 2.01 -15.53
N GLU A 197 -10.04 2.44 -16.67
CA GLU A 197 -10.79 2.78 -17.89
C GLU A 197 -11.42 1.56 -18.57
N GLU A 198 -10.86 0.37 -18.35
CA GLU A 198 -11.28 -0.88 -18.99
C GLU A 198 -12.21 -1.71 -18.07
N MET A 199 -12.53 -1.21 -16.89
CA MET A 199 -13.28 -1.97 -15.89
C MET A 199 -14.78 -1.98 -16.17
N PRO A 200 -15.44 -3.13 -16.05
CA PRO A 200 -16.89 -3.16 -15.99
C PRO A 200 -17.38 -2.45 -14.71
N VAL A 201 -18.49 -1.72 -14.84
CA VAL A 201 -19.14 -1.05 -13.71
C VAL A 201 -20.30 -1.91 -13.23
N PHE A 202 -20.30 -2.25 -11.95
CA PHE A 202 -21.36 -2.99 -11.28
C PHE A 202 -22.03 -2.17 -10.20
N THR A 203 -23.26 -2.54 -9.89
CA THR A 203 -24.05 -1.98 -8.79
C THR A 203 -24.24 -3.04 -7.69
N ARG A 204 -25.07 -2.72 -6.70
CA ARG A 204 -25.44 -3.65 -5.62
C ARG A 204 -25.90 -4.99 -6.20
N GLN A 205 -25.47 -6.08 -5.56
CA GLN A 205 -25.69 -7.47 -6.03
C GLN A 205 -24.91 -7.85 -7.30
N MET A 206 -23.85 -7.12 -7.67
CA MET A 206 -22.99 -7.44 -8.83
C MET A 206 -23.73 -7.45 -10.17
N ARG A 207 -24.78 -6.62 -10.30
CA ARG A 207 -25.48 -6.43 -11.57
C ARG A 207 -24.78 -5.37 -12.39
N GLU A 208 -24.64 -5.59 -13.68
CA GLU A 208 -24.05 -4.61 -14.60
C GLU A 208 -24.78 -3.28 -14.48
N ALA A 209 -24.00 -2.19 -14.41
CA ALA A 209 -24.55 -0.87 -14.17
C ALA A 209 -25.28 -0.34 -15.42
N PRO A 210 -26.40 0.37 -15.23
CA PRO A 210 -27.09 1.03 -16.34
C PRO A 210 -26.24 2.17 -16.95
N SER A 211 -26.54 2.56 -18.18
CA SER A 211 -25.75 3.52 -18.96
C SER A 211 -25.56 4.88 -18.27
N ASN A 212 -26.55 5.34 -17.49
CA ASN A 212 -26.44 6.57 -16.69
C ASN A 212 -25.39 6.45 -15.57
N THR A 213 -25.32 5.30 -14.88
CA THR A 213 -24.28 5.03 -13.88
C THR A 213 -22.90 4.93 -14.51
N LYS A 214 -22.78 4.30 -15.69
CA LYS A 214 -21.52 4.27 -16.46
C LYS A 214 -21.09 5.70 -16.84
N LYS A 215 -22.01 6.54 -17.31
CA LYS A 215 -21.72 7.96 -17.61
C LYS A 215 -21.29 8.73 -16.36
N ALA A 216 -21.95 8.51 -15.23
CA ALA A 216 -21.59 9.13 -13.95
C ALA A 216 -20.17 8.73 -13.49
N PHE A 217 -19.76 7.48 -13.74
CA PHE A 217 -18.38 7.04 -13.49
C PHE A 217 -17.38 7.84 -14.32
N TRP A 218 -17.62 8.01 -15.63
CA TRP A 218 -16.74 8.81 -16.48
C TRP A 218 -16.68 10.28 -16.06
N THR A 219 -17.82 10.87 -15.68
CA THR A 219 -17.87 12.22 -15.10
C THR A 219 -17.09 12.31 -13.79
N TRP A 220 -17.13 11.26 -12.95
CA TRP A 220 -16.35 11.21 -11.72
C TRP A 220 -14.85 11.07 -12.03
N LEU A 221 -14.49 10.24 -13.01
CA LEU A 221 -13.10 10.00 -13.39
C LEU A 221 -12.44 11.28 -13.93
N SER A 222 -13.15 12.08 -14.73
CA SER A 222 -12.65 13.36 -15.26
C SER A 222 -12.45 14.44 -14.20
N LYS A 223 -13.03 14.31 -13.00
CA LYS A 223 -12.76 15.25 -11.89
C LYS A 223 -11.31 15.20 -11.41
N TRP A 224 -10.62 14.11 -11.70
CA TRP A 224 -9.23 13.90 -11.33
C TRP A 224 -8.25 14.44 -12.39
N ASP A 225 -8.75 15.07 -13.46
CA ASP A 225 -7.92 15.75 -14.43
C ASP A 225 -7.20 16.95 -13.77
N GLY A 226 -5.92 17.09 -14.08
CA GLY A 226 -5.04 18.08 -13.44
C GLY A 226 -4.57 17.71 -12.02
N TRP A 227 -5.11 16.66 -11.39
CA TRP A 227 -4.57 16.17 -10.12
C TRP A 227 -3.27 15.40 -10.34
N GLN A 228 -2.37 15.54 -9.39
CA GLN A 228 -1.02 15.02 -9.42
C GLN A 228 -0.71 14.19 -8.18
N MET A 229 0.20 13.23 -8.34
CA MET A 229 0.64 12.33 -7.29
C MET A 229 2.07 11.85 -7.55
N SER A 230 2.78 11.48 -6.49
CA SER A 230 4.06 10.79 -6.63
C SER A 230 4.44 10.08 -5.34
N PHE A 231 4.78 8.80 -5.44
CA PHE A 231 5.31 8.04 -4.32
C PHE A 231 6.31 7.00 -4.79
N THR A 232 7.40 6.88 -4.05
CA THR A 232 8.50 5.94 -4.33
C THR A 232 8.59 4.86 -3.26
N HIS A 233 7.98 5.10 -2.10
CA HIS A 233 8.00 4.23 -0.95
C HIS A 233 6.79 4.44 -0.03
N PHE A 234 6.62 3.52 0.93
CA PHE A 234 5.61 3.56 1.97
C PHE A 234 6.23 3.84 3.35
N VAL A 235 5.51 4.59 4.18
CA VAL A 235 5.93 4.95 5.54
C VAL A 235 4.87 4.52 6.55
N GLN A 236 5.30 3.85 7.62
CA GLN A 236 4.42 3.48 8.73
C GLN A 236 4.02 4.71 9.55
N LEU A 237 2.74 5.07 9.51
CA LEU A 237 2.18 6.13 10.33
C LEU A 237 1.97 5.63 11.76
N LYS A 238 2.33 6.48 12.74
CA LYS A 238 2.13 6.20 14.17
C LYS A 238 0.78 6.70 14.68
N LEU A 239 0.26 7.76 14.06
CA LEU A 239 -0.97 8.45 14.43
C LEU A 239 -1.92 8.45 13.22
N GLU A 240 -3.19 8.72 13.49
CA GLU A 240 -4.17 8.99 12.45
C GLU A 240 -3.70 10.20 11.61
N PRO A 241 -3.70 10.10 10.26
CA PRO A 241 -3.21 11.18 9.41
C PRO A 241 -4.14 12.39 9.46
N THR A 242 -3.53 13.55 9.28
CA THR A 242 -4.19 14.87 9.12
C THR A 242 -3.90 15.42 7.72
N VAL A 243 -4.50 16.56 7.37
CA VAL A 243 -4.16 17.30 6.13
C VAL A 243 -2.65 17.61 6.06
N GLU A 244 -2.03 18.00 7.17
CA GLU A 244 -0.58 18.23 7.25
C GLU A 244 0.22 16.95 6.93
N THR A 245 -0.27 15.79 7.38
CA THR A 245 0.34 14.49 7.06
C THR A 245 0.33 14.22 5.56
N LEU A 246 -0.71 14.64 4.84
CA LEU A 246 -0.77 14.48 3.37
C LEU A 246 0.31 15.31 2.68
N TRP A 247 0.50 16.57 3.09
CA TRP A 247 1.57 17.43 2.57
C TRP A 247 2.96 16.88 2.88
N TYR A 248 3.18 16.38 4.11
CA TYR A 248 4.41 15.69 4.49
C TYR A 248 4.72 14.52 3.54
N LEU A 249 3.73 13.64 3.32
CA LEU A 249 3.89 12.47 2.46
C LEU A 249 4.15 12.88 1.00
N LEU A 250 3.43 13.86 0.47
CA LEU A 250 3.67 14.40 -0.89
C LEU A 250 5.09 14.96 -1.03
N GLY A 251 5.52 15.78 -0.08
CA GLY A 251 6.85 16.39 -0.09
C GLY A 251 7.96 15.33 -0.11
N ARG A 252 7.78 14.23 0.62
CA ARG A 252 8.74 13.10 0.64
C ARG A 252 8.59 12.11 -0.51
N ARG A 253 7.60 12.28 -1.40
CA ARG A 253 7.23 11.29 -2.41
C ARG A 253 6.95 9.93 -1.77
N ALA A 254 6.10 9.93 -0.75
CA ALA A 254 5.75 8.76 0.05
C ALA A 254 4.24 8.50 0.06
N ALA A 255 3.88 7.23 0.25
CA ALA A 255 2.54 6.80 0.61
C ALA A 255 2.52 6.38 2.09
N GLY A 256 1.34 6.37 2.71
CA GLY A 256 1.17 6.06 4.13
C GLY A 256 0.65 4.64 4.35
N ILE A 257 1.17 3.98 5.38
CA ILE A 257 0.58 2.78 5.99
C ILE A 257 -0.11 3.23 7.26
N PHE A 258 -1.40 2.95 7.39
CA PHE A 258 -2.14 3.34 8.58
C PHE A 258 -1.59 2.68 9.85
N PRO A 259 -1.81 3.27 11.04
CA PRO A 259 -1.49 2.62 12.29
C PRO A 259 -2.16 1.24 12.40
N ARG A 260 -1.52 0.32 13.12
CA ARG A 260 -2.08 -1.02 13.33
C ARG A 260 -3.47 -0.93 13.95
N ASN A 261 -4.37 -1.80 13.51
CA ASN A 261 -5.77 -1.86 13.93
C ASN A 261 -6.62 -0.64 13.53
N GLN A 262 -6.12 0.21 12.61
CA GLN A 262 -6.97 1.18 11.92
C GLN A 262 -8.14 0.44 11.27
N LYS A 263 -9.33 1.00 11.38
CA LYS A 263 -10.52 0.42 10.74
C LYS A 263 -10.82 1.11 9.42
N GLY A 264 -11.13 0.31 8.42
CA GLY A 264 -11.73 0.74 7.16
C GLY A 264 -10.75 0.96 6.02
N ALA A 265 -9.52 1.38 6.30
CA ALA A 265 -8.44 1.49 5.33
C ALA A 265 -7.11 1.06 5.95
N ASP A 266 -6.22 0.52 5.12
CA ASP A 266 -4.92 -0.03 5.51
C ASP A 266 -3.78 0.83 4.94
N LEU A 267 -3.98 1.39 3.74
CA LEU A 267 -3.01 2.29 3.08
C LEU A 267 -3.68 3.59 2.63
N LEU A 268 -2.87 4.63 2.46
CA LEU A 268 -3.28 5.89 1.84
C LEU A 268 -2.21 6.42 0.90
N ILE A 269 -2.64 7.06 -0.18
CA ILE A 269 -1.74 7.75 -1.12
C ILE A 269 -2.23 9.20 -1.24
N PRO A 270 -1.44 10.21 -0.88
CA PRO A 270 -1.87 11.58 -1.02
C PRO A 270 -1.82 12.02 -2.48
N ILE A 271 -2.75 12.89 -2.85
CA ILE A 271 -2.83 13.51 -4.19
C ILE A 271 -3.06 15.01 -4.00
N PHE A 272 -2.60 15.82 -4.94
CA PHE A 272 -2.81 17.25 -4.87
C PHE A 272 -3.19 17.83 -6.23
N TRP A 273 -3.74 19.02 -6.20
CA TRP A 273 -4.05 19.81 -7.38
C TRP A 273 -3.44 21.18 -7.17
N LYS A 274 -2.73 21.68 -8.17
CA LYS A 274 -2.21 23.05 -8.22
C LYS A 274 -2.76 23.71 -9.47
N LYS A 275 -3.20 24.96 -9.36
CA LYS A 275 -3.57 25.77 -10.52
C LYS A 275 -2.31 26.04 -11.38
N ASN A 276 -2.40 25.86 -12.68
CA ASN A 276 -1.28 26.12 -13.59
C ASN A 276 -1.07 27.64 -13.76
N ASP A 277 0.20 28.07 -13.80
CA ASP A 277 0.57 29.48 -13.94
C ASP A 277 0.09 30.09 -15.27
N SER A 278 -0.19 29.26 -16.29
CA SER A 278 -0.76 29.70 -17.58
C SER A 278 -2.17 30.29 -17.48
N ASP A 279 -2.93 29.94 -16.44
CA ASP A 279 -4.30 30.46 -16.24
C ASP A 279 -4.31 31.75 -15.39
N ALA A 280 -3.15 32.13 -14.83
CA ALA A 280 -2.97 33.33 -14.01
C ALA A 280 -2.61 34.58 -14.85
N ALA A 281 -2.09 34.39 -16.06
CA ALA A 281 -1.67 35.50 -16.95
C ALA A 281 -2.83 36.38 -17.47
N SER A 282 -4.09 35.98 -17.22
CA SER A 282 -5.28 36.71 -17.68
C SER A 282 -6.00 37.56 -16.61
N LYS A 283 -5.47 37.72 -15.39
CA LYS A 283 -6.04 38.66 -14.41
C LYS A 283 -4.97 39.43 -13.64
N SER A 284 -5.05 40.76 -13.76
CA SER A 284 -4.13 41.74 -13.23
C SER A 284 -4.00 41.72 -11.71
N GLU A 285 -2.77 41.99 -11.28
CA GLU A 285 -2.32 42.64 -10.05
C GLU A 285 -3.38 43.03 -9.02
N THR A 286 -3.50 42.21 -7.98
CA THR A 286 -3.67 42.69 -6.61
C THR A 286 -3.06 41.63 -5.69
N LYS A 287 -1.89 41.97 -5.11
CA LYS A 287 -1.24 41.16 -4.07
C LYS A 287 -2.07 41.24 -2.80
N SER A 288 -2.87 40.21 -2.54
CA SER A 288 -3.34 39.87 -1.20
C SER A 288 -2.88 38.46 -0.85
N ASP A 289 -2.33 38.33 0.34
CA ASP A 289 -1.78 37.11 0.94
C ASP A 289 -2.83 36.00 1.13
N ASP A 290 -3.20 35.30 0.05
CA ASP A 290 -4.01 34.08 0.15
C ASP A 290 -3.32 32.90 -0.53
N GLU A 291 -2.79 32.04 0.33
CA GLU A 291 -2.27 30.66 0.19
C GLU A 291 -3.28 29.66 -0.45
N ALA A 292 -4.12 30.09 -1.40
CA ALA A 292 -5.34 29.40 -1.83
C ALA A 292 -5.21 28.51 -3.09
N ASP A 293 -4.05 28.43 -3.73
CA ASP A 293 -3.94 27.83 -5.07
C ASP A 293 -3.67 26.31 -5.14
N ALA A 294 -3.41 25.66 -4.00
CA ALA A 294 -3.11 24.22 -3.95
C ALA A 294 -4.06 23.46 -3.02
N LYS A 295 -4.72 22.45 -3.56
CA LYS A 295 -5.65 21.56 -2.84
C LYS A 295 -5.02 20.19 -2.65
N VAL A 296 -5.39 19.50 -1.57
CA VAL A 296 -4.94 18.13 -1.29
C VAL A 296 -6.14 17.22 -1.07
N SER A 297 -6.02 15.98 -1.53
CA SER A 297 -6.94 14.89 -1.28
C SER A 297 -6.13 13.59 -1.16
N LEU A 298 -6.79 12.43 -1.19
CA LEU A 298 -6.16 11.15 -1.01
C LEU A 298 -6.86 10.02 -1.78
N ILE A 299 -6.10 8.95 -1.94
CA ILE A 299 -6.59 7.63 -2.32
C ILE A 299 -6.61 6.79 -1.03
N LEU A 300 -7.77 6.25 -0.67
CA LEU A 300 -7.92 5.30 0.43
C LEU A 300 -7.92 3.88 -0.10
N ILE A 301 -7.14 3.01 0.54
CA ILE A 301 -6.96 1.63 0.08
C ILE A 301 -7.25 0.68 1.23
N GLN A 302 -8.17 -0.25 1.00
CA GLN A 302 -8.42 -1.37 1.89
C GLN A 302 -7.85 -2.66 1.27
N VAL A 303 -7.07 -3.40 2.05
CA VAL A 303 -6.44 -4.65 1.67
C VAL A 303 -7.06 -5.79 2.47
N ASN A 304 -7.73 -6.70 1.78
CA ASN A 304 -8.30 -7.90 2.38
C ASN A 304 -7.46 -9.13 2.05
N ASN A 305 -7.08 -9.85 3.11
CA ASN A 305 -6.40 -11.14 2.99
C ASN A 305 -7.34 -12.27 2.59
N HIS A 306 -8.65 -12.10 2.74
CA HIS A 306 -9.65 -13.10 2.38
C HIS A 306 -10.66 -12.51 1.43
N ALA A 307 -11.16 -13.35 0.54
CA ALA A 307 -12.26 -12.97 -0.30
C ALA A 307 -13.52 -12.79 0.56
N PRO A 308 -14.12 -11.60 0.55
CA PRO A 308 -15.24 -11.31 1.43
C PRO A 308 -16.52 -11.97 0.91
N HIS A 309 -17.28 -12.59 1.82
CA HIS A 309 -18.67 -12.97 1.52
C HIS A 309 -19.46 -11.72 1.07
N ASP A 310 -20.38 -11.85 0.11
CA ASP A 310 -21.06 -10.70 -0.54
C ASP A 310 -21.59 -9.63 0.43
N ARG A 311 -22.12 -10.05 1.58
CA ARG A 311 -22.62 -9.13 2.63
C ARG A 311 -21.52 -8.33 3.32
N GLU A 312 -20.35 -8.92 3.48
CA GLU A 312 -19.16 -8.26 4.05
C GLU A 312 -18.45 -7.40 3.01
N PHE A 313 -18.43 -7.86 1.75
CA PHE A 313 -17.86 -7.12 0.62
C PHE A 313 -18.52 -5.75 0.49
N SER A 314 -19.86 -5.74 0.37
CA SER A 314 -20.64 -4.50 0.26
C SER A 314 -20.36 -3.56 1.43
N LYS A 315 -20.32 -4.03 2.67
CA LYS A 315 -20.01 -3.17 3.82
C LYS A 315 -18.59 -2.58 3.76
N SER A 316 -17.61 -3.39 3.38
CA SER A 316 -16.21 -2.99 3.29
C SER A 316 -16.02 -1.89 2.24
N VAL A 317 -16.52 -2.11 1.01
CA VAL A 317 -16.31 -1.19 -0.11
C VAL A 317 -17.21 0.06 -0.10
N THR A 318 -18.19 0.14 0.82
CA THR A 318 -19.17 1.25 0.82
C THR A 318 -19.24 2.00 2.13
N THR A 319 -19.32 1.30 3.27
CA THR A 319 -19.44 1.95 4.59
C THR A 319 -18.12 2.10 5.32
N LYS A 320 -17.18 1.17 5.13
CA LYS A 320 -15.93 1.16 5.90
C LYS A 320 -14.84 1.98 5.21
N LEU A 321 -14.76 1.93 3.88
CA LEU A 321 -13.79 2.69 3.11
C LEU A 321 -14.31 4.10 2.79
N CYS A 322 -14.76 4.89 3.78
CA CYS A 322 -15.12 6.30 3.57
C CYS A 322 -14.43 7.21 4.59
N PRO A 323 -14.17 8.48 4.25
CA PRO A 323 -13.42 9.37 5.14
C PRO A 323 -14.06 9.51 6.52
N SER A 324 -15.39 9.66 6.60
CA SER A 324 -16.11 9.76 7.87
C SER A 324 -16.02 8.49 8.73
N PHE A 325 -15.91 7.30 8.14
CA PHE A 325 -15.70 6.07 8.90
C PHE A 325 -14.24 5.87 9.28
N VAL A 326 -13.30 6.17 8.38
CA VAL A 326 -11.87 5.99 8.58
C VAL A 326 -11.35 6.97 9.64
N PHE A 327 -11.76 8.24 9.58
CA PHE A 327 -11.24 9.32 10.43
C PHE A 327 -12.23 9.81 11.51
N GLY A 328 -13.48 9.33 11.52
CA GLY A 328 -14.52 9.80 12.46
C GLY A 328 -14.66 8.99 13.75
N GLN A 329 -13.82 7.96 13.96
CA GLN A 329 -14.01 7.02 15.08
C GLN A 329 -13.50 7.52 16.44
N THR A 330 -12.75 8.61 16.48
CA THR A 330 -12.13 9.17 17.69
C THR A 330 -13.17 9.61 18.73
N ILE A 331 -14.41 9.90 18.32
CA ILE A 331 -15.47 10.46 19.19
C ILE A 331 -16.05 9.44 20.19
N ARG A 332 -15.85 8.12 20.04
CA ARG A 332 -16.58 7.12 20.85
C ARG A 332 -15.86 6.53 22.05
N LYS A 333 -14.58 6.83 22.31
CA LYS A 333 -13.80 6.07 23.32
C LYS A 333 -13.34 6.78 24.60
N THR A 334 -13.59 8.07 24.78
CA THR A 334 -13.25 8.73 26.05
C THR A 334 -14.35 9.70 26.48
N ARG A 335 -15.23 9.24 27.36
CA ARG A 335 -15.90 10.16 28.29
C ARG A 335 -14.80 10.73 29.19
N LYS A 336 -14.67 12.05 29.14
CA LYS A 336 -13.75 12.95 29.86
C LYS A 336 -12.44 13.29 29.13
N SER A 337 -12.37 14.60 28.87
CA SER A 337 -11.22 15.47 28.69
C SER A 337 -10.67 15.63 27.28
N VAL A 338 -10.46 16.92 26.98
CA VAL A 338 -9.84 17.57 25.83
C VAL A 338 -10.73 17.73 24.60
N LYS A 339 -10.83 18.99 24.19
CA LYS A 339 -11.52 19.52 23.02
C LYS A 339 -10.74 19.06 21.78
N ASP A 340 -10.74 17.76 21.49
CA ASP A 340 -10.02 17.22 20.34
C ASP A 340 -10.64 17.79 19.06
N SER A 341 -9.80 18.49 18.30
CA SER A 341 -10.14 19.06 17.00
C SER A 341 -10.64 17.95 16.08
N ASP A 342 -11.89 18.06 15.67
CA ASP A 342 -12.53 17.19 14.68
C ASP A 342 -11.63 17.06 13.43
N ASN A 343 -11.11 15.85 13.16
CA ASN A 343 -10.16 15.62 12.06
C ASN A 343 -10.80 16.05 10.74
N SER A 344 -10.24 17.07 10.08
CA SER A 344 -10.79 17.64 8.85
C SER A 344 -10.87 16.64 7.70
N LEU A 345 -10.04 15.59 7.71
CA LEU A 345 -10.13 14.51 6.73
C LEU A 345 -11.45 13.74 6.83
N SER A 346 -12.07 13.67 8.00
CA SER A 346 -13.38 13.01 8.19
C SER A 346 -14.52 13.71 7.45
N LYS A 347 -14.34 15.01 7.14
CA LYS A 347 -15.31 15.89 6.49
C LYS A 347 -15.19 15.88 4.96
N ILE A 348 -14.11 15.31 4.42
CA ILE A 348 -13.95 15.20 2.97
C ILE A 348 -15.09 14.34 2.43
N SER A 349 -15.77 14.85 1.41
CA SER A 349 -16.82 14.11 0.72
C SER A 349 -16.25 12.80 0.17
N VAL A 350 -17.01 11.71 0.28
CA VAL A 350 -16.63 10.43 -0.33
C VAL A 350 -16.50 10.52 -1.86
N ARG A 351 -17.05 11.57 -2.46
CA ARG A 351 -16.94 11.86 -3.90
C ARG A 351 -15.59 12.49 -4.26
N ASP A 352 -14.95 13.14 -3.30
CA ASP A 352 -13.69 13.85 -3.44
C ASP A 352 -12.53 13.01 -2.89
N VAL A 353 -12.68 11.68 -2.87
CA VAL A 353 -11.64 10.70 -2.50
C VAL A 353 -11.71 9.53 -3.47
N ILE A 354 -10.55 9.00 -3.88
CA ILE A 354 -10.48 7.76 -4.67
C ILE A 354 -10.46 6.59 -3.70
N CYS A 355 -11.35 5.62 -3.89
CA CYS A 355 -11.43 4.42 -3.06
C CYS A 355 -10.97 3.19 -3.84
N ILE A 356 -10.01 2.45 -3.30
CA ILE A 356 -9.51 1.19 -3.87
C ILE A 356 -9.71 0.07 -2.85
N HIS A 357 -10.31 -1.02 -3.31
CA HIS A 357 -10.40 -2.28 -2.57
C HIS A 357 -9.54 -3.33 -3.25
N MET A 358 -8.59 -3.90 -2.52
CA MET A 358 -7.69 -4.94 -3.01
C MET A 358 -7.91 -6.21 -2.20
N CYS A 359 -8.23 -7.31 -2.86
CA CYS A 359 -8.14 -8.66 -2.30
C CYS A 359 -6.96 -9.38 -2.93
N VAL A 360 -6.13 -9.98 -2.09
CA VAL A 360 -4.90 -10.65 -2.54
C VAL A 360 -5.04 -12.16 -2.71
N GLN A 361 -6.16 -12.75 -2.27
CA GLN A 361 -6.45 -14.17 -2.49
C GLN A 361 -7.29 -14.38 -3.74
N ASP A 362 -7.00 -15.46 -4.46
CA ASP A 362 -7.78 -15.86 -5.63
C ASP A 362 -9.13 -16.45 -5.21
N GLU A 363 -10.20 -15.97 -5.84
CA GLU A 363 -11.42 -16.73 -6.04
C GLU A 363 -11.53 -17.12 -7.51
N ASP A 364 -12.15 -18.26 -7.78
CA ASP A 364 -12.63 -18.67 -9.11
C ASP A 364 -13.84 -17.81 -9.52
N ASN A 365 -13.65 -16.49 -9.52
CA ASN A 365 -14.66 -15.50 -9.84
C ASN A 365 -14.38 -14.92 -11.22
N THR A 366 -15.41 -14.76 -12.04
CA THR A 366 -15.28 -14.30 -13.44
C THR A 366 -14.84 -12.85 -13.58
N HIS A 367 -14.95 -12.05 -12.51
CA HIS A 367 -14.61 -10.62 -12.50
C HIS A 367 -13.43 -10.34 -11.56
N HIS A 368 -12.22 -10.44 -12.08
CA HIS A 368 -10.98 -10.18 -11.33
C HIS A 368 -10.75 -8.71 -10.99
N ARG A 369 -11.36 -7.79 -11.76
CA ARG A 369 -11.34 -6.34 -11.50
C ARG A 369 -12.62 -5.67 -12.01
N PHE A 370 -13.12 -4.69 -11.27
CA PHE A 370 -14.35 -3.97 -11.61
C PHE A 370 -14.53 -2.70 -10.78
N ILE A 371 -15.44 -1.83 -11.21
CA ILE A 371 -15.88 -0.66 -10.45
C ILE A 371 -17.19 -1.00 -9.74
N TYR A 372 -17.25 -0.75 -8.43
CA TYR A 372 -18.48 -0.88 -7.67
C TYR A 372 -19.11 0.50 -7.43
N ALA A 373 -20.33 0.68 -7.93
CA ALA A 373 -21.11 1.90 -7.80
C ALA A 373 -22.24 1.72 -6.77
N GLU A 374 -22.33 2.62 -5.79
CA GLU A 374 -23.44 2.66 -4.84
C GLU A 374 -23.85 4.09 -4.49
N LYS A 375 -25.14 4.30 -4.19
CA LYS A 375 -25.60 5.54 -3.55
C LYS A 375 -25.15 5.55 -2.07
N PRO A 376 -24.54 6.64 -1.57
CA PRO A 376 -24.23 6.82 -0.16
C PRO A 376 -25.49 6.62 0.68
N LYS A 377 -25.39 5.83 1.76
CA LYS A 377 -26.44 5.81 2.77
C LYS A 377 -26.24 7.00 3.69
N ASP A 378 -27.26 7.82 3.91
CA ASP A 378 -27.27 8.81 4.98
C ASP A 378 -27.07 8.09 6.32
N ILE A 379 -25.88 8.19 6.89
CA ILE A 379 -25.54 7.58 8.19
C ILE A 379 -26.34 8.23 9.33
N ASN A 380 -27.02 9.36 9.08
CA ASN A 380 -27.75 10.15 10.07
C ASN A 380 -29.26 9.92 10.17
N LYS A 381 -29.90 9.11 9.32
CA LYS A 381 -31.30 8.70 9.57
C LYS A 381 -31.33 7.53 10.55
N LYS A 382 -31.25 7.85 11.84
CA LYS A 382 -31.64 6.92 12.91
C LYS A 382 -33.09 6.48 12.68
N ASN A 383 -33.34 5.21 12.98
CA ASN A 383 -34.64 4.56 12.94
C ASN A 383 -35.71 5.35 13.72
N ASP A 384 -36.53 6.13 13.03
CA ASP A 384 -37.92 6.35 13.46
C ASP A 384 -38.77 5.21 12.89
N ARG A 385 -38.71 4.07 13.59
CA ARG A 385 -39.81 3.10 13.56
C ARG A 385 -40.75 3.43 14.70
N SER A 386 -41.65 4.36 14.46
CA SER A 386 -42.97 4.37 15.10
C SER A 386 -44.00 4.61 14.01
N GLY A 387 -44.96 3.69 13.94
CA GLY A 387 -45.90 3.62 12.84
C GLY A 387 -46.92 4.76 12.87
N ALA A 388 -47.24 5.26 11.69
CA ALA A 388 -48.55 5.81 11.40
C ALA A 388 -48.88 5.54 9.93
N LYS A 389 -49.95 4.79 9.72
CA LYS A 389 -50.62 4.66 8.43
C LYS A 389 -51.15 6.05 8.03
N SER A 390 -50.89 6.49 6.81
CA SER A 390 -51.88 7.26 6.06
C SER A 390 -51.60 7.15 4.57
N ALA A 391 -52.64 6.73 3.85
CA ALA A 391 -52.70 6.73 2.40
C ALA A 391 -52.95 8.16 1.92
N SER A 392 -52.24 8.59 0.87
CA SER A 392 -52.82 9.53 -0.09
C SER A 392 -52.20 9.33 -1.46
N THR A 393 -53.11 9.31 -2.43
CA THR A 393 -52.96 9.07 -3.86
C THR A 393 -52.63 10.38 -4.57
N PHE A 394 -52.07 10.28 -5.80
CA PHE A 394 -51.80 11.34 -6.78
C PHE A 394 -50.56 12.22 -6.50
N SER A 395 -49.69 12.56 -7.45
CA SER A 395 -49.82 12.63 -8.89
C SER A 395 -48.46 12.50 -9.61
N ARG A 396 -48.56 12.25 -10.90
CA ARG A 396 -47.51 11.92 -11.86
C ARG A 396 -47.01 13.20 -12.51
N THR A 397 -45.76 13.57 -12.27
CA THR A 397 -45.03 14.54 -13.12
C THR A 397 -43.67 13.95 -13.46
N LYS A 398 -43.59 13.34 -14.64
CA LYS A 398 -42.34 13.03 -15.35
C LYS A 398 -41.80 14.34 -15.91
N GLN A 399 -40.58 14.73 -15.51
CA GLN A 399 -39.51 15.33 -16.33
C GLN A 399 -38.60 16.20 -15.46
N SER A 400 -37.47 15.63 -15.00
CA SER A 400 -36.20 16.35 -14.72
C SER A 400 -35.12 15.49 -14.00
N THR A 401 -35.32 14.19 -13.75
CA THR A 401 -34.50 13.41 -12.81
C THR A 401 -33.16 12.83 -13.32
N SER A 402 -32.69 13.15 -14.54
CA SER A 402 -31.49 12.47 -15.09
C SER A 402 -30.14 13.07 -14.68
N LYS A 403 -30.08 14.35 -14.26
CA LYS A 403 -28.82 14.99 -13.81
C LYS A 403 -28.56 14.80 -12.31
N GLU A 404 -29.59 14.98 -11.47
CA GLU A 404 -29.44 14.87 -10.01
C GLU A 404 -29.15 13.44 -9.53
N GLU A 405 -29.71 12.40 -10.18
CA GLU A 405 -29.45 11.01 -9.79
C GLU A 405 -28.02 10.53 -10.08
N ALA A 406 -27.35 11.15 -11.06
CA ALA A 406 -25.97 10.84 -11.44
C ALA A 406 -24.96 11.48 -10.47
N GLU A 407 -25.32 12.60 -9.83
CA GLU A 407 -24.43 13.32 -8.92
C GLU A 407 -24.25 12.62 -7.58
N GLU A 408 -25.11 11.66 -7.21
CA GLU A 408 -25.07 11.02 -5.90
C GLU A 408 -24.13 9.82 -5.76
N LEU A 409 -23.65 9.24 -6.85
CA LEU A 409 -22.99 7.93 -6.81
C LEU A 409 -21.56 8.00 -6.27
N ARG A 410 -21.21 6.98 -5.48
CA ARG A 410 -19.85 6.66 -5.04
C ARG A 410 -19.29 5.54 -5.92
N PHE A 411 -18.02 5.64 -6.26
CA PHE A 411 -17.28 4.60 -6.99
C PHE A 411 -16.12 4.06 -6.16
N THR A 412 -15.96 2.73 -6.14
CA THR A 412 -14.81 2.04 -5.55
C THR A 412 -14.21 1.10 -6.59
N LEU A 413 -12.90 1.22 -6.86
CA LEU A 413 -12.17 0.34 -7.77
C LEU A 413 -11.81 -0.94 -7.01
N CYS A 414 -12.27 -2.09 -7.51
CA CYS A 414 -12.15 -3.37 -6.82
C CYS A 414 -11.24 -4.31 -7.62
N TYR A 415 -10.26 -4.90 -6.93
CA TYR A 415 -9.30 -5.87 -7.48
C TYR A 415 -9.34 -7.13 -6.63
N ARG A 416 -9.55 -8.29 -7.24
CA ARG A 416 -9.84 -9.55 -6.52
C ARG A 416 -8.74 -10.60 -6.56
N SER A 417 -7.59 -10.31 -7.15
CA SER A 417 -6.51 -11.28 -7.28
C SER A 417 -5.20 -10.59 -7.67
N VAL A 418 -4.05 -11.19 -7.33
CA VAL A 418 -2.72 -10.74 -7.77
C VAL A 418 -2.27 -11.58 -8.97
N ARG A 419 -2.76 -11.21 -10.17
CA ARG A 419 -2.48 -11.87 -11.46
C ARG A 419 -2.37 -10.83 -12.58
N CYS A 420 -1.79 -11.23 -13.71
CA CYS A 420 -1.67 -10.37 -14.90
C CYS A 420 -3.03 -9.96 -15.49
N ASP A 421 -4.06 -10.81 -15.37
CA ASP A 421 -5.42 -10.48 -15.81
C ASP A 421 -6.04 -9.34 -14.99
N THR A 422 -5.68 -9.26 -13.70
CA THR A 422 -6.09 -8.18 -12.81
C THR A 422 -5.25 -6.92 -13.07
N TYR A 423 -3.93 -7.08 -13.13
CA TYR A 423 -2.95 -6.01 -13.24
C TYR A 423 -2.09 -6.23 -14.49
N LYS A 424 -2.52 -5.65 -15.62
CA LYS A 424 -1.87 -5.83 -16.93
C LYS A 424 -0.40 -5.36 -16.99
N PHE A 425 0.02 -4.52 -16.04
CA PHE A 425 1.41 -4.04 -15.96
C PHE A 425 2.36 -5.03 -15.25
N LEU A 426 1.84 -6.08 -14.61
CA LEU A 426 2.68 -7.07 -13.94
C LEU A 426 3.29 -8.04 -14.95
N ASP A 427 4.60 -8.23 -14.85
CA ASP A 427 5.28 -9.36 -15.45
C ASP A 427 4.74 -10.70 -14.87
N VAL A 428 4.72 -11.74 -15.71
CA VAL A 428 4.13 -13.05 -15.38
C VAL A 428 4.86 -13.69 -14.19
N GLU A 429 6.18 -13.63 -14.19
CA GLU A 429 7.00 -14.20 -13.14
C GLU A 429 6.88 -13.38 -11.84
N VAL A 430 6.87 -12.04 -11.93
CA VAL A 430 6.59 -11.17 -10.78
C VAL A 430 5.22 -11.49 -10.16
N ALA A 431 4.16 -11.56 -10.96
CA ALA A 431 2.82 -11.90 -10.49
C ALA A 431 2.79 -13.28 -9.80
N ARG A 432 3.46 -14.28 -10.38
CA ARG A 432 3.59 -15.61 -9.80
C ARG A 432 4.30 -15.59 -8.44
N ARG A 433 5.38 -14.83 -8.31
CA ARG A 433 6.14 -14.67 -7.05
C ARG A 433 5.29 -13.98 -5.98
N LEU A 434 4.59 -12.90 -6.32
CA LEU A 434 3.70 -12.20 -5.38
C LEU A 434 2.54 -13.10 -4.92
N LYS A 435 1.94 -13.87 -5.83
CA LYS A 435 0.92 -14.86 -5.50
C LYS A 435 1.45 -15.95 -4.57
N SER A 436 2.70 -16.37 -4.74
CA SER A 436 3.35 -17.34 -3.85
C SER A 436 3.47 -16.82 -2.41
N LEU A 437 3.72 -15.52 -2.22
CA LEU A 437 3.84 -14.92 -0.89
C LEU A 437 2.52 -14.98 -0.10
N VAL A 438 1.38 -14.86 -0.77
CA VAL A 438 0.05 -14.84 -0.12
C VAL A 438 -0.58 -16.23 0.04
N LYS A 439 -0.03 -17.26 -0.63
CA LYS A 439 -0.53 -18.65 -0.55
C LYS A 439 -0.64 -19.19 0.90
N PRO A 440 0.32 -18.92 1.82
CA PRO A 440 0.21 -19.31 3.22
C PRO A 440 -1.00 -18.75 3.96
N LEU A 441 -1.54 -17.60 3.55
CA LEU A 441 -2.74 -17.02 4.16
C LEU A 441 -4.00 -17.86 3.92
N GLY A 442 -4.04 -18.63 2.83
CA GLY A 442 -5.18 -19.50 2.48
C GLY A 442 -5.05 -20.92 3.02
N ASN A 443 -3.83 -21.36 3.28
CA ASN A 443 -3.54 -22.67 3.86
C ASN A 443 -2.24 -22.60 4.69
N PRO A 444 -2.34 -22.47 6.02
CA PRO A 444 -1.18 -22.38 6.92
C PRO A 444 -0.20 -23.55 6.79
N LEU A 445 -0.64 -24.74 6.33
CA LEU A 445 0.25 -25.87 6.08
C LEU A 445 1.23 -25.64 4.92
N THR A 446 0.97 -24.67 4.05
CA THR A 446 1.92 -24.32 2.99
C THR A 446 3.17 -23.62 3.56
N LEU A 447 3.07 -22.93 4.70
CA LEU A 447 4.23 -22.41 5.43
C LEU A 447 5.12 -23.56 5.91
N VAL A 448 4.51 -24.56 6.54
CA VAL A 448 5.17 -25.78 7.04
C VAL A 448 5.82 -26.55 5.90
N ASN A 449 5.13 -26.68 4.76
CA ASN A 449 5.70 -27.36 3.58
C ASN A 449 6.90 -26.60 3.00
N GLY A 450 6.85 -25.26 2.97
CA GLY A 450 7.95 -24.42 2.50
C GLY A 450 9.18 -24.50 3.41
N ASP A 451 8.97 -24.45 4.72
CA ASP A 451 10.04 -24.64 5.72
C ASP A 451 10.70 -26.02 5.59
N LEU A 452 9.91 -27.09 5.49
CA LEU A 452 10.44 -28.44 5.31
C LEU A 452 11.22 -28.59 4.00
N GLN A 453 10.79 -27.94 2.91
CA GLN A 453 11.56 -27.90 1.67
C GLN A 453 12.90 -27.16 1.86
N HIS A 454 12.89 -26.01 2.53
CA HIS A 454 14.12 -25.27 2.82
C HIS A 454 15.09 -26.09 3.68
N ARG A 455 14.58 -26.80 4.69
CA ARG A 455 15.35 -27.74 5.50
C ARG A 455 16.01 -28.82 4.65
N GLN A 456 15.32 -29.39 3.66
CA GLN A 456 15.90 -30.35 2.73
C GLN A 456 17.05 -29.73 1.91
N GLU A 457 16.87 -28.52 1.39
CA GLU A 457 17.90 -27.80 0.63
C GLU A 457 19.15 -27.56 1.50
N VAL A 458 18.95 -27.15 2.74
CA VAL A 458 20.02 -26.94 3.73
C VAL A 458 20.73 -28.25 4.07
N GLU A 459 19.99 -29.32 4.38
CA GLU A 459 20.56 -30.64 4.63
C GLU A 459 21.34 -31.19 3.42
N GLN A 460 20.85 -30.97 2.20
CA GLN A 460 21.55 -31.33 0.98
C GLN A 460 22.87 -30.57 0.83
N SER A 461 22.90 -29.28 1.18
CA SER A 461 24.12 -28.48 1.17
C SER A 461 25.17 -28.96 2.19
N PHE A 462 24.72 -29.54 3.31
CA PHE A 462 25.57 -30.06 4.38
C PHE A 462 25.94 -31.54 4.25
N LYS A 463 25.49 -32.26 3.22
CA LYS A 463 25.84 -33.69 3.01
C LYS A 463 27.35 -33.98 2.98
N LYS A 464 28.19 -32.96 2.77
CA LYS A 464 29.66 -33.08 2.76
C LYS A 464 30.33 -32.78 4.10
N ASP A 465 29.63 -32.23 5.09
CA ASP A 465 30.20 -31.88 6.40
C ASP A 465 29.57 -32.73 7.51
N ARG A 466 30.31 -33.73 7.99
CA ARG A 466 29.86 -34.69 9.01
C ARG A 466 29.62 -34.07 10.39
N ARG A 467 29.95 -32.79 10.59
CA ARG A 467 29.79 -32.08 11.87
C ARG A 467 28.39 -31.52 12.09
N ASN A 468 27.57 -31.42 11.05
CA ASN A 468 26.23 -30.86 11.15
C ASN A 468 25.20 -31.97 11.38
N ALA A 469 24.40 -31.83 12.44
CA ALA A 469 23.31 -32.76 12.74
C ALA A 469 22.29 -32.73 11.59
N VAL A 470 21.92 -33.92 11.09
CA VAL A 470 20.88 -34.05 10.08
C VAL A 470 19.56 -33.80 10.78
N MET A 471 18.97 -32.61 10.60
CA MET A 471 17.76 -32.23 11.32
C MET A 471 16.65 -33.27 11.11
N SER A 472 16.50 -33.86 9.92
CA SER A 472 15.55 -34.94 9.58
C SER A 472 15.67 -36.21 10.43
N GLN A 473 16.78 -36.40 11.15
CA GLN A 473 16.94 -37.49 12.12
C GLN A 473 16.29 -37.19 13.49
N ALA A 474 16.17 -35.92 13.89
CA ALA A 474 15.56 -35.55 15.16
C ALA A 474 14.02 -35.73 15.15
N MET A 475 13.39 -35.42 14.01
CA MET A 475 11.96 -35.68 13.78
C MET A 475 11.67 -35.71 12.29
N GLY A 476 10.97 -36.75 11.84
CA GLY A 476 10.64 -36.95 10.43
C GLY A 476 9.61 -35.93 9.92
N GLU A 477 9.70 -35.58 8.64
CA GLU A 477 8.83 -34.56 8.03
C GLU A 477 7.34 -34.89 8.13
N LYS A 478 6.98 -36.18 7.96
CA LYS A 478 5.59 -36.64 8.07
C LYS A 478 5.03 -36.38 9.47
N GLU A 479 5.87 -36.55 10.49
CA GLU A 479 5.49 -36.32 11.89
C GLU A 479 5.35 -34.83 12.19
N LEU A 480 6.30 -34.01 11.72
CA LEU A 480 6.21 -32.55 11.84
C LEU A 480 4.98 -31.98 11.14
N LYS A 481 4.69 -32.41 9.90
CA LYS A 481 3.46 -32.02 9.20
C LYS A 481 2.23 -32.44 10.00
N LYS A 482 2.20 -33.65 10.56
CA LYS A 482 1.07 -34.14 11.37
C LYS A 482 0.87 -33.30 12.63
N ILE A 483 1.94 -32.94 13.34
CA ILE A 483 1.89 -32.10 14.54
C ILE A 483 1.43 -30.68 14.18
N ALA A 484 2.01 -30.09 13.14
CA ALA A 484 1.63 -28.77 12.67
C ALA A 484 0.18 -28.73 12.19
N CYS A 485 -0.29 -29.75 11.46
CA CYS A 485 -1.71 -29.94 11.12
C CYS A 485 -2.58 -29.86 12.38
N LYS A 486 -2.28 -30.66 13.41
CA LYS A 486 -3.06 -30.68 14.65
C LYS A 486 -3.08 -29.31 15.33
N GLY A 487 -1.94 -28.61 15.40
CA GLY A 487 -1.84 -27.29 16.01
C GLY A 487 -2.56 -26.18 15.22
N LEU A 488 -2.53 -26.26 13.89
CA LEU A 488 -3.14 -25.27 13.00
C LEU A 488 -4.65 -25.51 12.78
N THR A 489 -5.14 -26.75 12.90
CA THR A 489 -6.58 -27.06 12.83
C THR A 489 -7.29 -26.84 14.16
N ASN A 490 -6.60 -27.00 15.29
CA ASN A 490 -7.16 -26.84 16.64
C ASN A 490 -6.70 -25.52 17.26
N LEU A 491 -7.22 -24.40 16.75
CA LEU A 491 -7.02 -23.10 17.37
C LEU A 491 -7.58 -23.11 18.81
N PRO A 492 -6.82 -22.65 19.82
CA PRO A 492 -7.33 -22.53 21.18
C PRO A 492 -8.64 -21.75 21.22
N GLY A 493 -9.69 -22.32 21.82
CA GLY A 493 -11.03 -21.71 21.90
C GLY A 493 -12.02 -22.13 20.80
N ARG A 494 -11.61 -22.91 19.80
CA ARG A 494 -12.51 -23.57 18.82
C ARG A 494 -12.58 -25.09 19.06
N GLN A 495 -12.92 -25.52 20.27
CA GLN A 495 -13.41 -26.90 20.42
C GLN A 495 -14.86 -26.95 19.93
N LYS A 496 -15.10 -27.66 18.82
CA LYS A 496 -16.44 -28.12 18.47
C LYS A 496 -16.91 -29.04 19.60
N ALA A 497 -18.09 -28.77 20.15
CA ALA A 497 -18.71 -29.52 21.23
C ALA A 497 -19.10 -30.98 20.87
N SER A 498 -18.56 -31.58 19.81
CA SER A 498 -19.04 -32.84 19.25
C SER A 498 -18.16 -34.07 19.53
N GLU A 499 -17.01 -33.96 20.18
CA GLU A 499 -16.13 -35.13 20.42
C GLU A 499 -16.30 -35.78 21.81
N LYS A 500 -17.37 -35.47 22.55
CA LYS A 500 -17.65 -36.08 23.87
C LYS A 500 -18.64 -37.27 23.85
N LYS A 501 -19.00 -37.81 22.69
CA LYS A 501 -19.95 -38.95 22.62
C LYS A 501 -19.38 -40.31 22.24
N ASP A 502 -18.15 -40.42 21.75
CA ASP A 502 -17.57 -41.72 21.39
C ASP A 502 -16.45 -42.15 22.34
N LYS A 503 -16.78 -42.20 23.64
CA LYS A 503 -16.09 -43.04 24.64
C LYS A 503 -17.09 -43.44 25.74
N MET A 504 -18.08 -44.22 25.36
CA MET A 504 -18.78 -45.12 26.26
C MET A 504 -19.30 -46.29 25.44
N LEU A 505 -18.44 -47.29 25.30
CA LEU A 505 -18.74 -48.73 25.24
C LEU A 505 -17.45 -49.48 25.54
#